data_AF-X0YRV7-F1
#
_entry.id   AF-X0YRV7-F1
#
_cell.length_a   1.000
_cell.length_b   1.000
_cell.length_c   1.000
_cell.angle_alpha   90.00
_cell.angle_beta   90.00
_cell.angle_gamma   90.00
#
_symmetry.space_group_name_H-M   'P 1'
#
loop_
_entity.id
_entity.type
_entity.pdbx_description
1 polymer ?
#
loop_
_entity_poly.entity_id
_entity_poly.type
_entity_poly.pdbx_seq_one_letter_code
_entity_poly.pdbx_strand_id
1 'polypeptide(L)'
;MSHRPSLLISLTPEEILMYWSLLSPAQQEYFIMEKLASEATLQGITAGNSHRYMMNDTVFDRFAGVYHAFEQLVTHVNDAIASGRENEAESRLFGAKYDSLPLLLKKTISREDGDDIMNYITFLCARQAKDRVSKAHPEFMKEHKKDARTLSQLLKQLTAVRARLSSQIEDGVEFLDWYDKMFLRMIEQPNPV
;
A
#
# COMPACT_ATOMS: atom_id res chain seq x y z
N MET A 1 9.12 18.92 -25.19
CA MET A 1 9.66 18.42 -23.92
C MET A 1 8.54 18.43 -22.89
N SER A 2 7.79 17.34 -22.81
CA SER A 2 6.65 17.17 -21.91
C SER A 2 7.16 16.82 -20.52
N HIS A 3 7.21 17.81 -19.63
CA HIS A 3 7.50 17.59 -18.21
C HIS A 3 6.51 16.55 -17.66
N ARG A 4 6.99 15.35 -17.30
CA ARG A 4 6.17 14.35 -16.61
C ARG A 4 5.91 14.86 -15.18
N PRO A 5 4.67 15.22 -14.81
CA PRO A 5 4.34 15.72 -13.48
C PRO A 5 4.47 14.64 -12.38
N SER A 6 4.68 13.38 -12.74
CA SER A 6 4.71 12.22 -11.84
C SER A 6 5.88 12.20 -10.84
N LEU A 7 6.83 13.13 -10.94
CA LEU A 7 7.98 13.25 -10.02
C LEU A 7 7.76 14.30 -8.91
N LEU A 8 6.70 15.11 -8.97
CA LEU A 8 6.50 16.23 -8.05
C LEU A 8 5.42 16.01 -6.99
N ILE A 9 4.67 14.90 -7.07
CA ILE A 9 3.55 14.61 -6.16
C ILE A 9 4.05 13.82 -4.96
N SER A 10 3.81 14.32 -3.76
CA SER A 10 4.10 13.57 -2.53
C SER A 10 2.81 13.13 -1.85
N LEU A 11 2.40 11.88 -2.10
CA LEU A 11 1.26 11.29 -1.39
C LEU A 11 1.64 10.81 0.02
N THR A 12 0.73 10.90 0.99
CA THR A 12 0.82 10.21 2.29
C THR A 12 0.49 8.71 2.14
N PRO A 13 0.77 7.86 3.15
CA PRO A 13 0.37 6.46 3.11
C PRO A 13 -1.14 6.26 2.85
N GLU A 14 -1.99 7.03 3.51
CA GLU A 14 -3.45 6.96 3.36
C GLU A 14 -3.88 7.38 1.96
N GLU A 15 -3.22 8.38 1.38
CA GLU A 15 -3.48 8.83 0.02
C GLU A 15 -3.06 7.81 -1.03
N ILE A 16 -1.98 7.06 -0.80
CA ILE A 16 -1.57 5.95 -1.68
C ILE A 16 -2.61 4.82 -1.62
N LEU A 17 -3.06 4.46 -0.41
CA LEU A 17 -4.09 3.44 -0.23
C LEU A 17 -5.42 3.88 -0.86
N MET A 18 -5.82 5.14 -0.66
CA MET A 18 -6.98 5.73 -1.31
C MET A 18 -6.85 5.66 -2.83
N TYR A 19 -5.70 6.06 -3.39
CA TYR A 19 -5.43 6.01 -4.82
C TYR A 19 -5.60 4.58 -5.39
N TRP A 20 -5.08 3.56 -4.70
CA TRP A 20 -5.29 2.16 -5.10
C TRP A 20 -6.75 1.71 -5.00
N SER A 21 -7.51 2.25 -4.05
CA SER A 21 -8.92 1.89 -3.87
C SER A 21 -9.86 2.42 -4.97
N LEU A 22 -9.42 3.40 -5.75
CA LEU A 22 -10.19 4.02 -6.82
C LEU A 22 -10.38 3.06 -8.00
N LEU A 23 -11.63 2.88 -8.41
CA LEU A 23 -12.04 1.82 -9.35
C LEU A 23 -11.86 2.19 -10.82
N SER A 24 -11.61 3.46 -11.15
CA SER A 24 -11.47 3.91 -12.54
C SER A 24 -10.23 4.78 -12.76
N PRO A 25 -9.60 4.69 -13.95
CA PRO A 25 -8.51 5.58 -14.32
C PRO A 25 -8.90 7.06 -14.26
N ALA A 26 -10.14 7.40 -14.61
CA ALA A 26 -10.63 8.78 -14.55
C ALA A 26 -10.68 9.33 -13.12
N GLN A 27 -11.05 8.49 -12.13
CA GLN A 27 -11.00 8.86 -10.72
C GLN A 27 -9.56 9.03 -10.24
N GLN A 28 -8.65 8.15 -10.65
CA GLN A 28 -7.23 8.24 -10.33
C GLN A 28 -6.59 9.52 -10.89
N GLU A 29 -6.88 9.85 -12.15
CA GLU A 29 -6.43 11.09 -12.78
C GLU A 29 -7.01 12.32 -12.07
N TYR A 30 -8.31 12.33 -11.76
CA TYR A 30 -8.94 13.42 -11.03
C TYR A 30 -8.30 13.64 -9.65
N PHE A 31 -8.08 12.56 -8.90
CA PHE A 31 -7.41 12.61 -7.60
C PHE A 31 -6.02 13.24 -7.70
N ILE A 32 -5.24 12.82 -8.69
CA ILE A 32 -3.89 13.33 -8.94
C ILE A 32 -3.91 14.80 -9.35
N MET A 33 -4.85 15.20 -10.21
CA MET A 33 -5.01 16.61 -10.61
C MET A 33 -5.41 17.49 -9.43
N GLU A 34 -6.32 17.03 -8.57
CA GLU A 34 -6.71 17.75 -7.36
C GLU A 34 -5.54 17.91 -6.39
N LYS A 35 -4.73 16.86 -6.20
CA LYS A 35 -3.53 16.93 -5.36
C LYS A 35 -2.48 17.89 -5.90
N LEU A 36 -2.19 17.84 -7.20
CA LEU A 36 -1.29 18.79 -7.86
C LEU A 36 -1.78 20.24 -7.71
N ALA A 37 -3.08 20.49 -7.86
CA ALA A 37 -3.66 21.82 -7.69
C ALA A 37 -3.53 22.31 -6.23
N SER A 38 -3.74 21.41 -5.26
CA SER A 38 -3.59 21.71 -3.84
C SER A 38 -2.14 22.03 -3.47
N GLU A 39 -1.17 21.23 -3.92
CA GLU A 39 0.27 21.47 -3.69
C GLU A 39 0.75 22.77 -4.33
N ALA A 40 0.25 23.10 -5.53
CA ALA A 40 0.56 24.37 -6.20
C ALA A 40 -0.01 25.60 -5.46
N THR A 41 -1.20 25.47 -4.85
CA THR A 41 -1.84 26.53 -4.05
C THR A 41 -1.14 26.75 -2.70
N LEU A 42 -0.54 25.68 -2.15
CA LEU A 42 0.17 25.65 -0.87
C LEU A 42 1.49 26.46 -0.85
N GLN A 43 2.05 26.82 -2.01
CA GLN A 43 3.26 27.66 -2.10
C GLN A 43 3.01 29.13 -1.71
N GLY A 44 1.79 29.49 -1.26
CA GLY A 44 1.39 30.86 -0.94
C GLY A 44 0.72 31.13 0.42
N ILE A 45 0.14 30.15 1.14
CA ILE A 45 -0.44 30.27 2.51
C ILE A 45 -0.71 28.86 3.07
N THR A 46 -0.65 28.69 4.40
CA THR A 46 -0.91 27.46 5.17
C THR A 46 -2.21 26.75 4.74
N ALA A 47 -2.12 25.49 4.28
CA ALA A 47 -3.29 24.70 3.93
C ALA A 47 -4.15 24.38 5.15
N GLY A 48 -5.40 24.81 5.09
CA GLY A 48 -6.48 24.13 5.79
C GLY A 48 -6.67 22.75 5.15
N ASN A 49 -6.48 21.71 5.96
CA ASN A 49 -6.74 20.30 5.69
C ASN A 49 -7.74 20.05 4.55
N SER A 50 -7.31 19.29 3.54
CA SER A 50 -8.14 18.76 2.46
C SER A 50 -9.10 17.68 3.01
N HIS A 51 -10.15 18.12 3.71
CA HIS A 51 -11.17 17.29 4.38
C HIS A 51 -12.18 16.59 3.45
N ARG A 52 -12.03 16.63 2.12
CA ARG A 52 -13.04 16.03 1.21
C ARG A 52 -12.98 14.52 1.09
N TYR A 53 -11.88 13.88 1.48
CA TYR A 53 -11.74 12.42 1.50
C TYR A 53 -11.58 11.89 2.93
N MET A 54 -12.27 12.48 3.90
CA MET A 54 -12.42 11.83 5.19
C MET A 54 -13.25 10.57 4.95
N MET A 55 -12.55 9.44 4.75
CA MET A 55 -13.14 8.14 5.06
C MET A 55 -13.76 8.27 6.44
N ASN A 56 -14.99 7.79 6.57
CA ASN A 56 -15.69 7.73 7.84
C ASN A 56 -14.71 7.27 8.93
N ASP A 57 -14.63 8.01 10.03
CA ASP A 57 -13.49 7.99 10.96
C ASP A 57 -13.45 6.74 11.87
N THR A 58 -14.21 5.71 11.54
CA THR A 58 -14.28 4.50 12.36
C THR A 58 -13.07 3.60 12.10
N VAL A 59 -12.68 2.83 13.11
CA VAL A 59 -11.64 1.79 12.96
C VAL A 59 -12.01 0.81 11.84
N PHE A 60 -13.29 0.45 11.71
CA PHE A 60 -13.75 -0.48 10.68
C PHE A 60 -13.51 0.06 9.27
N ASP A 61 -13.89 1.31 9.02
CA ASP A 61 -13.73 1.96 7.72
C ASP A 61 -12.25 2.07 7.32
N ARG A 62 -11.38 2.43 8.29
CA ARG A 62 -9.93 2.49 8.07
C ARG A 62 -9.36 1.12 7.71
N PHE A 63 -9.75 0.06 8.42
CA PHE A 63 -9.34 -1.30 8.10
C PHE A 63 -9.84 -1.75 6.73
N ALA A 64 -11.14 -1.59 6.46
CA ALA A 64 -11.76 -1.94 5.18
C ALA A 64 -11.08 -1.22 4.01
N GLY A 65 -10.73 0.06 4.19
CA GLY A 65 -9.95 0.84 3.23
C GLY A 65 -8.61 0.23 2.90
N VAL A 66 -7.83 -0.16 3.92
CA VAL A 66 -6.52 -0.81 3.72
C VAL A 66 -6.69 -2.13 2.97
N TYR A 67 -7.59 -3.01 3.42
CA TYR A 67 -7.79 -4.31 2.76
C TYR A 67 -8.21 -4.15 1.31
N HIS A 68 -9.21 -3.31 1.05
CA HIS A 68 -9.70 -3.06 -0.31
C HIS A 68 -8.60 -2.50 -1.21
N ALA A 69 -7.80 -1.54 -0.72
CA ALA A 69 -6.67 -1.00 -1.47
C ALA A 69 -5.64 -2.08 -1.86
N PHE A 70 -5.31 -3.00 -0.95
CA PHE A 70 -4.40 -4.10 -1.26
C PHE A 70 -5.01 -5.17 -2.17
N GLU A 71 -6.32 -5.44 -2.07
CA GLU A 71 -7.01 -6.31 -3.03
C GLU A 71 -6.98 -5.71 -4.44
N GLN A 72 -7.21 -4.41 -4.58
CA GLN A 72 -7.08 -3.71 -5.87
C GLN A 72 -5.65 -3.78 -6.40
N LEU A 73 -4.63 -3.54 -5.55
CA LEU A 73 -3.23 -3.67 -5.95
C LEU A 73 -2.93 -5.07 -6.52
N VAL A 74 -3.31 -6.13 -5.79
CA VAL A 74 -3.06 -7.52 -6.24
C VAL A 74 -3.80 -7.82 -7.53
N THR A 75 -5.07 -7.41 -7.64
CA THR A 75 -5.88 -7.59 -8.84
C THR A 75 -5.23 -6.91 -10.05
N HIS A 76 -4.87 -5.63 -9.92
CA HIS A 76 -4.23 -4.88 -11.00
C HIS A 76 -2.85 -5.43 -11.38
N VAL A 77 -2.06 -5.91 -10.42
CA VAL A 77 -0.76 -6.55 -10.71
C VAL A 77 -0.96 -7.83 -11.49
N ASN A 78 -1.88 -8.70 -11.05
CA ASN A 78 -2.17 -9.96 -11.74
C ASN A 78 -2.72 -9.72 -13.15
N ASP A 79 -3.64 -8.78 -13.30
CA ASP A 79 -4.22 -8.41 -14.59
C ASP A 79 -3.18 -7.83 -15.55
N ALA A 80 -2.26 -7.00 -15.03
CA ALA A 80 -1.17 -6.44 -15.81
C ALA A 80 -0.22 -7.54 -16.30
N ILE A 81 0.16 -8.50 -15.46
CA ILE A 81 0.99 -9.65 -15.84
C ILE A 81 0.25 -10.50 -16.88
N ALA A 82 -1.01 -10.86 -16.64
CA ALA A 82 -1.82 -11.67 -17.55
C ALA A 82 -2.04 -11.00 -18.92
N SER A 83 -2.06 -9.66 -18.96
CA SER A 83 -2.23 -8.87 -20.19
C SER A 83 -0.90 -8.51 -20.87
N GLY A 84 0.25 -9.01 -20.40
CA GLY A 84 1.58 -8.68 -20.95
C GLY A 84 2.05 -7.25 -20.67
N ARG A 85 1.41 -6.53 -19.73
CA ARG A 85 1.79 -5.19 -19.27
C ARG A 85 2.72 -5.27 -18.05
N GLU A 86 3.76 -6.09 -18.11
CA GLU A 86 4.63 -6.39 -16.96
C GLU A 86 5.33 -5.16 -16.37
N ASN A 87 5.70 -4.18 -17.20
CA ASN A 87 6.24 -2.90 -16.74
C ASN A 87 5.31 -2.17 -15.76
N GLU A 88 3.99 -2.34 -15.92
CA GLU A 88 2.96 -1.75 -15.05
C GLU A 88 2.93 -2.46 -13.70
N ALA A 89 3.00 -3.79 -13.71
CA ALA A 89 3.10 -4.63 -12.52
C ALA A 89 4.39 -4.35 -11.74
N GLU A 90 5.53 -4.28 -12.44
CA GLU A 90 6.83 -3.91 -11.88
C GLU A 90 6.77 -2.53 -11.25
N SER A 91 6.25 -1.53 -11.96
CA SER A 91 6.15 -0.15 -11.46
C SER A 91 5.35 -0.05 -10.16
N ARG A 92 4.30 -0.86 -9.99
CA ARG A 92 3.48 -0.86 -8.76
C ARG A 92 4.12 -1.66 -7.63
N LEU A 93 4.62 -2.86 -7.92
CA LEU A 93 5.09 -3.78 -6.89
C LEU A 93 6.53 -3.48 -6.43
N PHE A 94 7.37 -3.00 -7.34
CA PHE A 94 8.81 -2.84 -7.14
C PHE A 94 9.33 -1.43 -7.41
N GLY A 95 8.53 -0.60 -8.07
CA GLY A 95 8.94 0.72 -8.49
C GLY A 95 9.17 1.73 -7.36
N ALA A 96 9.38 2.98 -7.78
CA ALA A 96 9.62 4.12 -6.91
C ALA A 96 8.68 5.30 -7.19
N LYS A 97 7.61 5.08 -7.95
CA LYS A 97 6.58 6.09 -8.21
C LYS A 97 5.75 6.37 -6.95
N TYR A 98 5.01 7.48 -6.98
CA TYR A 98 4.19 7.97 -5.88
C TYR A 98 3.21 6.93 -5.33
N ASP A 99 2.76 5.97 -6.15
CA ASP A 99 1.79 4.92 -5.84
C ASP A 99 2.42 3.52 -5.73
N SER A 100 3.75 3.41 -5.64
CA SER A 100 4.42 2.11 -5.56
C SER A 100 4.42 1.54 -4.14
N LEU A 101 4.31 0.20 -4.04
CA LEU A 101 4.33 -0.51 -2.75
C LEU A 101 5.58 -0.22 -1.91
N PRO A 102 6.81 -0.21 -2.46
CA PRO A 102 7.99 0.13 -1.67
C PRO A 102 7.95 1.56 -1.13
N LEU A 103 7.36 2.50 -1.88
CA LEU A 103 7.24 3.88 -1.42
C LEU A 103 6.19 4.02 -0.31
N LEU A 104 5.06 3.33 -0.41
CA LEU A 104 4.08 3.21 0.67
C LEU A 104 4.76 2.78 1.96
N LEU A 105 5.44 1.63 1.94
CA LEU A 105 6.09 1.06 3.14
C LEU A 105 7.17 1.99 3.73
N LYS A 106 7.95 2.66 2.88
CA LYS A 106 8.94 3.66 3.33
C LYS A 106 8.26 4.85 4.01
N LYS A 107 7.18 5.39 3.42
CA LYS A 107 6.44 6.51 4.01
C LYS A 107 5.75 6.12 5.30
N THR A 108 5.18 4.91 5.38
CA THR A 108 4.56 4.37 6.58
C THR A 108 5.54 4.31 7.75
N ILE A 109 6.80 3.89 7.54
CA ILE A 109 7.77 3.79 8.64
C ILE A 109 8.47 5.11 8.98
N SER A 110 8.61 6.02 8.03
CA SER A 110 9.26 7.32 8.26
C SER A 110 8.35 8.35 8.94
N ARG A 111 7.07 8.04 9.12
CA ARG A 111 6.07 8.93 9.70
C ARG A 111 6.09 8.84 11.23
N GLU A 112 6.31 9.96 11.90
CA GLU A 112 6.39 10.03 13.37
C GLU A 112 5.01 10.02 14.07
N ASP A 113 3.96 10.52 13.39
CA ASP A 113 2.58 10.61 13.89
C ASP A 113 1.67 9.47 13.36
N GLY A 114 2.26 8.37 12.88
CA GLY A 114 1.50 7.24 12.32
C GLY A 114 0.83 6.39 13.40
N ASP A 115 -0.38 5.88 13.10
CA ASP A 115 -1.09 4.91 13.95
C ASP A 115 -0.40 3.54 13.85
N ASP A 116 0.17 3.05 14.96
CA ASP A 116 0.93 1.79 14.97
C ASP A 116 0.09 0.55 14.60
N ILE A 117 -1.22 0.56 14.89
CA ILE A 117 -2.13 -0.51 14.44
C ILE A 117 -2.24 -0.45 12.92
N MET A 118 -2.51 0.73 12.36
CA MET A 118 -2.65 0.88 10.90
C MET A 118 -1.34 0.60 10.16
N ASN A 119 -0.20 0.99 10.73
CA ASN A 119 1.12 0.65 10.22
C ASN A 119 1.32 -0.87 10.19
N TYR A 120 0.99 -1.55 11.29
CA TYR A 120 1.11 -3.00 11.39
C TYR A 120 0.24 -3.72 10.36
N ILE A 121 -1.03 -3.34 10.24
CA ILE A 121 -1.96 -3.90 9.23
C ILE A 121 -1.47 -3.64 7.81
N THR A 122 -0.97 -2.44 7.52
CA THR A 122 -0.41 -2.10 6.19
C THR A 122 0.75 -3.02 5.82
N PHE A 123 1.68 -3.28 6.75
CA PHE A 123 2.80 -4.19 6.52
C PHE A 123 2.35 -5.66 6.37
N LEU A 124 1.33 -6.08 7.12
CA LEU A 124 0.75 -7.41 6.97
C LEU A 124 0.11 -7.62 5.60
N CYS A 125 -0.72 -6.67 5.15
CA CYS A 125 -1.31 -6.70 3.82
C CYS A 125 -0.25 -6.68 2.72
N ALA A 126 0.81 -5.86 2.87
CA ALA A 126 1.91 -5.82 1.91
C ALA A 126 2.66 -7.17 1.79
N ARG A 127 2.89 -7.84 2.91
CA ARG A 127 3.48 -9.19 2.92
C ARG A 127 2.56 -10.18 2.21
N GLN A 128 1.26 -10.16 2.53
CA GLN A 128 0.28 -11.04 1.90
C GLN A 128 0.15 -10.79 0.38
N ALA A 129 0.15 -9.53 -0.05
CA ALA A 129 0.11 -9.14 -1.46
C ALA A 129 1.33 -9.69 -2.22
N LYS A 130 2.55 -9.50 -1.69
CA LYS A 130 3.76 -10.09 -2.27
C LYS A 130 3.64 -11.61 -2.37
N ASP A 131 3.19 -12.28 -1.31
CA ASP A 131 3.13 -13.74 -1.28
C ASP A 131 2.08 -14.28 -2.26
N ARG A 132 0.93 -13.60 -2.40
CA ARG A 132 -0.10 -13.92 -3.41
C ARG A 132 0.42 -13.79 -4.83
N VAL A 133 1.05 -12.66 -5.16
CA VAL A 133 1.66 -12.46 -6.49
C VAL A 133 2.76 -13.50 -6.74
N SER A 134 3.56 -13.82 -5.71
CA SER A 134 4.62 -14.83 -5.85
C SER A 134 4.10 -16.24 -6.06
N LYS A 135 2.94 -16.59 -5.48
CA LYS A 135 2.27 -17.87 -5.71
C LYS A 135 1.65 -17.93 -7.11
N ALA A 136 1.01 -16.85 -7.56
CA ALA A 136 0.31 -16.78 -8.84
C ALA A 136 1.26 -16.65 -10.04
N HIS A 137 2.35 -15.89 -9.89
CA HIS A 137 3.26 -15.53 -10.98
C HIS A 137 4.74 -15.77 -10.60
N PRO A 138 5.16 -17.04 -10.39
CA PRO A 138 6.51 -17.36 -9.94
C PRO A 138 7.62 -16.96 -10.94
N GLU A 139 7.37 -17.03 -12.25
CA GLU A 139 8.37 -16.60 -13.25
C GLU A 139 8.59 -15.08 -13.24
N PHE A 140 7.53 -14.27 -13.09
CA PHE A 140 7.65 -12.83 -12.89
C PHE A 140 8.53 -12.50 -11.68
N MET A 141 8.32 -13.18 -10.55
CA MET A 141 9.16 -12.99 -9.35
C MET A 141 10.63 -13.38 -9.57
N LYS A 142 10.89 -14.40 -10.39
CA LYS A 142 12.23 -14.89 -10.70
C LYS A 142 12.98 -13.95 -11.63
N GLU A 143 12.29 -13.35 -12.59
CA GLU A 143 12.82 -12.30 -13.45
C GLU A 143 13.19 -11.05 -12.64
N HIS A 144 12.30 -10.64 -11.73
CA HIS A 144 12.52 -9.50 -10.83
C HIS A 144 13.15 -9.89 -9.48
N LYS A 145 14.00 -10.92 -9.44
CA LYS A 145 14.55 -11.49 -8.18
C LYS A 145 15.26 -10.47 -7.30
N LYS A 146 15.97 -9.50 -7.89
CA LYS A 146 16.67 -8.45 -7.13
C LYS A 146 15.66 -7.54 -6.43
N ASP A 147 14.63 -7.10 -7.14
CA ASP A 147 13.61 -6.19 -6.61
C ASP A 147 12.72 -6.89 -5.59
N ALA A 148 12.34 -8.14 -5.86
CA ALA A 148 11.65 -8.99 -4.89
C ALA A 148 12.44 -9.16 -3.58
N ARG A 149 13.78 -9.25 -3.67
CA ARG A 149 14.65 -9.28 -2.48
C ARG A 149 14.65 -7.94 -1.74
N THR A 150 14.70 -6.83 -2.46
CA THR A 150 14.62 -5.48 -1.86
C THR A 150 13.30 -5.27 -1.15
N LEU A 151 12.17 -5.62 -1.78
CA LEU A 151 10.85 -5.58 -1.14
C LEU A 151 10.80 -6.48 0.10
N SER A 152 11.37 -7.68 0.01
CA SER A 152 11.46 -8.60 1.16
C SER A 152 12.28 -8.01 2.31
N GLN A 153 13.37 -7.28 2.03
CA GLN A 153 14.15 -6.58 3.05
C GLN A 153 13.35 -5.47 3.71
N LEU A 154 12.56 -4.71 2.93
CA LEU A 154 11.69 -3.68 3.47
C LEU A 154 10.60 -4.27 4.36
N LEU A 155 9.99 -5.39 3.95
CA LEU A 155 8.98 -6.10 4.74
C LEU A 155 9.53 -6.68 6.06
N LYS A 156 10.85 -6.88 6.21
CA LYS A 156 11.44 -7.27 7.51
C LYS A 156 11.24 -6.20 8.59
N GLN A 157 10.96 -4.95 8.20
CA GLN A 157 10.62 -3.89 9.15
C GLN A 157 9.31 -4.15 9.89
N LEU A 158 8.47 -5.10 9.43
CA LEU A 158 7.30 -5.56 10.17
C LEU A 158 7.64 -5.96 11.61
N THR A 159 8.81 -6.56 11.87
CA THR A 159 9.23 -6.89 13.23
C THR A 159 9.36 -5.65 14.12
N ALA A 160 9.90 -4.56 13.59
CA ALA A 160 10.03 -3.29 14.32
C ALA A 160 8.67 -2.62 14.53
N VAL A 161 7.80 -2.64 13.51
CA VAL A 161 6.42 -2.12 13.61
C VAL A 161 5.64 -2.90 14.68
N ARG A 162 5.73 -4.24 14.66
CA ARG A 162 5.11 -5.12 15.66
C ARG A 162 5.63 -4.85 17.06
N ALA A 163 6.94 -4.61 17.22
CA ALA A 163 7.54 -4.32 18.52
C ALA A 163 6.98 -3.03 19.14
N ARG A 164 6.80 -1.96 18.34
CA ARG A 164 6.16 -0.72 18.80
C ARG A 164 4.72 -0.97 19.25
N LEU A 165 3.93 -1.69 18.46
CA LEU A 165 2.55 -2.03 18.83
C LEU A 165 2.49 -2.86 20.11
N SER A 166 3.36 -3.87 20.26
CA SER A 166 3.39 -4.72 21.45
C SER A 166 3.75 -3.96 22.74
N SER A 167 4.49 -2.86 22.63
CA SER A 167 4.81 -2.03 23.81
C SER A 167 3.61 -1.23 24.34
N GLN A 168 2.51 -1.17 23.59
CA GLN A 168 1.31 -0.40 23.92
C GLN A 168 0.14 -1.28 24.38
N ILE A 169 0.27 -2.61 24.28
CA ILE A 169 -0.81 -3.56 24.59
C ILE A 169 -0.37 -4.46 25.74
N GLU A 170 -1.02 -4.34 26.88
CA GLU A 170 -0.87 -5.26 28.01
C GLU A 170 -1.34 -6.67 27.58
N ASP A 171 -0.51 -7.70 27.80
CA ASP A 171 -0.72 -9.09 27.36
C ASP A 171 -0.95 -9.29 25.84
N GLY A 172 -0.65 -8.29 25.01
CA GLY A 172 -0.94 -8.32 23.55
C GLY A 172 -0.01 -9.21 22.73
N VAL A 173 1.10 -9.70 23.28
CA VAL A 173 2.11 -10.45 22.51
C VAL A 173 1.56 -11.78 22.01
N GLU A 174 0.85 -12.52 22.86
CA GLU A 174 0.24 -13.81 22.48
C GLU A 174 -0.86 -13.62 21.43
N PHE A 175 -1.65 -12.57 21.57
CA PHE A 175 -2.65 -12.18 20.58
C PHE A 175 -2.01 -11.86 19.23
N LEU A 176 -0.95 -11.05 19.22
CA LEU A 176 -0.25 -10.69 17.98
C LEU A 176 0.42 -11.91 17.33
N ASP A 177 0.95 -12.85 18.11
CA ASP A 177 1.49 -14.11 17.59
C ASP A 177 0.41 -14.99 16.93
N TRP A 178 -0.75 -15.08 17.56
CA TRP A 178 -1.90 -15.77 16.97
C TRP A 178 -2.39 -15.04 15.72
N TYR A 179 -2.52 -13.72 15.79
CA TYR A 179 -3.02 -12.88 14.70
C TYR A 179 -2.11 -12.93 13.48
N ASP A 180 -0.79 -12.82 13.64
CA ASP A 180 0.21 -12.97 12.57
C ASP A 180 0.01 -14.29 11.80
N LYS A 181 -0.20 -15.39 12.54
CA LYS A 181 -0.40 -16.73 11.97
C LYS A 181 -1.73 -16.82 11.23
N MET A 182 -2.80 -16.30 11.82
CA MET A 182 -4.14 -16.38 11.21
C MET A 182 -4.27 -15.48 10.00
N PHE A 183 -3.73 -14.27 10.07
CA PHE A 183 -3.76 -13.30 8.98
C PHE A 183 -3.01 -13.79 7.74
N LEU A 184 -1.82 -14.36 7.94
CA LEU A 184 -1.01 -14.88 6.83
C LEU A 184 -1.43 -16.24 6.31
N ARG A 185 -2.34 -16.91 7.01
CA ARG A 185 -2.89 -18.15 6.51
C ARG A 185 -3.64 -17.80 5.22
N MET A 186 -3.06 -18.14 4.08
CA MET A 186 -3.78 -18.07 2.81
C MET A 186 -4.97 -19.01 2.92
N ILE A 187 -6.15 -18.44 3.14
CA ILE A 187 -7.40 -19.16 2.96
C ILE A 187 -7.54 -19.27 1.44
N GLU A 188 -7.37 -20.48 0.91
CA GLU A 188 -7.68 -20.73 -0.49
C GLU A 188 -9.17 -20.43 -0.67
N GLN A 189 -9.47 -19.33 -1.35
CA GLN A 189 -10.85 -19.08 -1.74
C GLN A 189 -11.21 -20.16 -2.77
N PRO A 190 -12.33 -20.90 -2.57
CA PRO A 190 -12.77 -21.85 -3.56
C PRO A 190 -12.95 -21.11 -4.89
N ASN A 191 -12.42 -21.69 -5.98
CA ASN A 191 -12.58 -21.14 -7.32
C ASN A 191 -14.08 -20.84 -7.54
N PRO A 192 -14.45 -19.63 -7.99
CA PRO A 192 -15.82 -19.38 -8.39
C PRO A 192 -16.18 -20.38 -9.50
N VAL A 193 -17.23 -21.16 -9.24
CA VAL A 193 -17.82 -22.13 -10.17
C VAL A 193 -18.47 -21.41 -11.34
#